data_AF-A0A914QI37-F1
#
_entry.id   AF-A0A914QI37-F1
#
_cell.length_a   1.000
_cell.length_b   1.000
_cell.length_c   1.000
_cell.angle_alpha   90.00
_cell.angle_beta   90.00
_cell.angle_gamma   90.00
#
_symmetry.space_group_name_H-M   'P 1'
#
loop_
_entity.id
_entity.type
_entity.pdbx_description
1 polymer ?
#
loop_
_entity_poly.entity_id
_entity_poly.type
_entity_poly.pdbx_seq_one_letter_code
_entity_poly.pdbx_strand_id
1 'polypeptide(L)'
;MIRTKNYFLNLCRSYSSKTGEDIPAKLRAIYDEAKAAVNREPYTHRVNPRGVFTNYELNLRNVGVYGFDYDYTLAVYTKNLNNLVYTCAMNRMVKDLKYPKALLEITSDLSFAIRGLHYDIEHCVLLKVDAYNQIQRGTVYRGKRKLSDEEVKDIYGDFSVPDNKGKNLPQLIDLFSLPWAGLLSRIVQYFDDKKLAFDPVLLYEDVKDCVQRVHGSGEMTFRLFTYASK
;
A
#
# COMPACT_ATOMS: atom_id res chain seq x y z
N MET A 1 11.29 1.49 20.13
CA MET A 1 11.85 2.46 19.17
C MET A 1 13.13 3.15 19.69
N ILE A 2 13.31 3.31 21.00
CA ILE A 2 14.47 4.01 21.60
C ILE A 2 15.79 3.21 21.51
N ARG A 3 15.77 1.87 21.62
CA ARG A 3 16.98 1.04 21.54
C ARG A 3 17.65 0.98 20.16
N THR A 4 16.88 0.98 19.07
CA THR A 4 17.43 0.93 17.69
C THR A 4 18.09 2.24 17.27
N LYS A 5 17.56 3.40 17.70
CA LYS A 5 18.23 4.70 17.50
C LYS A 5 19.58 4.75 18.23
N ASN A 6 19.64 4.25 19.47
CA ASN A 6 20.90 4.21 20.23
C ASN A 6 21.93 3.27 19.62
N TYR A 7 21.52 2.13 19.05
CA TYR A 7 22.45 1.20 18.42
C TYR A 7 23.08 1.79 17.14
N PHE A 8 22.27 2.40 16.27
CA PHE A 8 22.75 3.04 15.04
C PHE A 8 23.62 4.26 15.33
N LEU A 9 23.22 5.10 16.30
CA LEU A 9 24.02 6.25 16.73
C LEU A 9 25.35 5.83 17.39
N ASN A 10 25.37 4.71 18.12
CA ASN A 10 26.60 4.18 18.70
C ASN A 10 27.52 3.56 17.63
N LEU A 11 26.97 2.87 16.63
CA LEU A 11 27.74 2.38 15.47
C LEU A 11 28.33 3.55 14.67
N CYS A 12 27.57 4.63 14.43
CA CYS A 12 28.11 5.81 13.75
C CYS A 12 29.18 6.55 14.58
N ARG A 13 29.05 6.57 15.92
CA ARG A 13 30.02 7.24 16.83
C ARG A 13 31.33 6.48 17.00
N SER A 14 31.34 5.15 16.88
CA SER A 14 32.58 4.36 17.03
C SER A 14 33.52 4.45 15.83
N TYR A 15 33.09 5.02 14.71
CA TYR A 15 33.86 5.07 13.47
C TYR A 15 34.16 6.52 13.04
N SER A 16 35.12 7.14 13.75
CA SER A 16 35.71 8.42 13.34
C SER A 16 36.52 8.25 12.04
N SER A 17 36.44 9.23 11.13
CA SER A 17 37.05 9.19 9.80
C SER A 17 38.58 9.24 9.88
N LYS A 18 39.26 8.23 9.32
CA LYS A 18 40.65 8.36 8.86
C LYS A 18 40.64 8.69 7.38
N THR A 19 41.53 9.58 6.96
CA THR A 19 41.70 10.04 5.59
C THR A 19 42.18 8.90 4.68
N GLY A 20 41.40 8.56 3.64
CA GLY A 20 41.78 7.60 2.59
C GLY A 20 40.87 6.36 2.41
N GLU A 21 39.78 6.22 3.19
CA GLU A 21 38.88 5.06 3.08
C GLU A 21 37.70 5.29 2.10
N ASP A 22 37.29 4.23 1.39
CA ASP A 22 36.10 4.19 0.53
C ASP A 22 34.81 4.28 1.36
N ILE A 23 34.29 5.50 1.46
CA ILE A 23 33.12 5.87 2.26
C ILE A 23 31.86 5.04 1.88
N PRO A 24 31.52 4.83 0.60
CA PRO A 24 30.44 3.94 0.17
C PRO A 24 30.50 2.50 0.74
N ALA A 25 31.66 1.83 0.63
CA ALA A 25 31.81 0.46 1.11
C ALA A 25 31.63 0.36 2.62
N LYS A 26 32.13 1.37 3.36
CA LYS A 26 32.00 1.46 4.81
C LYS A 26 30.56 1.66 5.27
N LEU A 27 29.83 2.57 4.62
CA LEU A 27 28.41 2.78 4.89
C LEU A 27 27.59 1.51 4.60
N ARG A 28 27.97 0.76 3.57
CA ARG A 28 27.33 -0.52 3.25
C ARG A 28 27.57 -1.57 4.33
N ALA A 29 28.81 -1.69 4.83
CA ALA A 29 29.13 -2.60 5.92
C ALA A 29 28.35 -2.27 7.22
N ILE A 30 28.27 -0.99 7.58
CA ILE A 30 27.47 -0.51 8.72
C ILE A 30 25.99 -0.87 8.55
N TYR A 31 25.45 -0.66 7.34
CA TYR A 31 24.06 -1.00 7.02
C TYR A 31 23.82 -2.51 7.15
N ASP A 32 24.70 -3.34 6.58
CA ASP A 32 24.55 -4.80 6.59
C ASP A 32 24.69 -5.37 8.00
N GLU A 33 25.60 -4.83 8.82
CA GLU A 33 25.73 -5.18 10.24
C GLU A 33 24.49 -4.81 11.04
N ALA A 34 23.98 -3.58 10.88
CA ALA A 34 22.76 -3.13 11.53
C ALA A 34 21.54 -3.97 11.10
N LYS A 35 21.45 -4.32 9.80
CA LYS A 35 20.41 -5.20 9.25
C LYS A 35 20.49 -6.60 9.86
N ALA A 36 21.68 -7.18 9.96
CA ALA A 36 21.89 -8.48 10.60
C ALA A 36 21.51 -8.45 12.09
N ALA A 37 21.87 -7.38 12.81
CA ALA A 37 21.51 -7.21 14.21
C ALA A 37 19.98 -7.11 14.41
N VAL A 38 19.29 -6.35 13.55
CA VAL A 38 17.82 -6.26 13.56
C VAL A 38 17.17 -7.62 13.29
N ASN A 39 17.71 -8.40 12.35
CA ASN A 39 17.18 -9.73 12.02
C ASN A 39 17.39 -10.78 13.12
N ARG A 40 18.41 -10.60 13.99
CA ARG A 40 18.70 -11.49 15.13
C ARG A 40 17.80 -11.23 16.34
N GLU A 41 17.24 -10.03 16.46
CA GLU A 41 16.32 -9.71 17.54
C GLU A 41 14.96 -10.38 17.25
N PRO A 42 14.46 -11.27 18.13
CA PRO A 42 13.13 -11.84 17.97
C PRO A 42 12.12 -10.70 17.93
N TYR A 43 11.17 -10.77 16.99
CA TYR A 43 10.06 -9.82 16.90
C TYR A 43 9.20 -9.94 18.15
N THR A 44 9.59 -9.25 19.21
CA THR A 44 8.74 -9.02 20.37
C THR A 44 7.64 -8.09 19.89
N HIS A 45 6.37 -8.43 20.15
CA HIS A 45 5.27 -7.49 19.96
C HIS A 45 5.52 -6.30 20.90
N ARG A 46 6.24 -5.28 20.41
CA ARG A 46 6.63 -4.07 21.18
C ARG A 46 5.45 -3.17 21.49
N VAL A 47 4.24 -3.57 21.11
CA VAL A 47 3.01 -2.81 21.17
C VAL A 47 2.01 -3.65 21.94
N ASN A 48 1.53 -3.14 23.08
CA ASN A 48 0.43 -3.75 23.80
C ASN A 48 -0.82 -3.76 22.89
N PRO A 49 -1.40 -4.93 22.54
CA PRO A 49 -2.58 -5.00 21.67
C PRO A 49 -3.81 -4.28 22.24
N ARG A 50 -3.82 -4.00 23.54
CA ARG A 50 -4.86 -3.22 24.25
C ARG A 50 -4.40 -1.80 24.61
N GLY A 51 -3.24 -1.38 24.14
CA GLY A 51 -2.71 -0.05 24.38
C GLY A 51 -3.52 1.01 23.60
N VAL A 52 -3.89 2.09 24.27
CA VAL A 52 -4.47 3.28 23.65
C VAL A 52 -3.34 4.30 23.45
N PHE A 53 -3.11 4.72 22.21
CA PHE A 53 -2.07 5.70 21.86
C PHE A 53 -2.71 7.07 21.66
N THR A 54 -2.04 8.12 22.16
CA THR A 54 -2.53 9.50 22.08
C THR A 54 -1.60 10.33 21.20
N ASN A 55 -2.20 11.05 20.25
CA ASN A 55 -1.51 12.11 19.49
C ASN A 55 -1.74 13.48 20.14
N TYR A 56 -2.92 13.67 20.76
CA TYR A 56 -3.34 14.89 21.44
C TYR A 56 -3.96 14.55 22.79
N GLU A 57 -4.01 15.53 23.69
CA GLU A 57 -4.70 15.40 24.98
C GLU A 57 -6.22 15.38 24.77
N LEU A 58 -6.90 14.39 25.37
CA LEU A 58 -8.36 14.26 25.35
C LEU A 58 -8.86 13.85 26.73
N ASN A 59 -9.73 14.67 27.33
CA ASN A 59 -10.37 14.35 28.60
C ASN A 59 -11.72 13.66 28.37
N LEU A 60 -11.72 12.32 28.52
CA LEU A 60 -12.92 11.49 28.32
C LEU A 60 -14.07 11.82 29.29
N ARG A 61 -13.82 12.48 30.43
CA ARG A 61 -14.88 12.93 31.35
C ARG A 61 -15.83 13.94 30.70
N ASN A 62 -15.33 14.72 29.74
CA ASN A 62 -16.09 15.75 29.06
C ASN A 62 -16.85 15.21 27.83
N VAL A 63 -16.67 13.92 27.49
CA VAL A 63 -17.31 13.28 26.34
C VAL A 63 -18.62 12.62 26.79
N GLY A 64 -19.75 13.21 26.40
CA GLY A 64 -21.08 12.70 26.75
C GLY A 64 -21.63 11.61 25.81
N VAL A 65 -21.11 11.52 24.58
CA VAL A 65 -21.59 10.58 23.55
C VAL A 65 -20.40 9.96 22.82
N TYR A 66 -20.46 8.65 22.60
CA TYR A 66 -19.46 7.89 21.85
C TYR A 66 -20.12 7.33 20.58
N GLY A 67 -19.73 7.87 19.43
CA GLY A 67 -20.10 7.32 18.12
C GLY A 67 -19.06 6.32 17.64
N PHE A 68 -19.52 5.20 17.10
CA PHE A 68 -18.65 4.18 16.49
C PHE A 68 -19.06 4.00 15.04
N ASP A 69 -18.07 4.01 14.15
CA ASP A 69 -18.24 3.45 12.82
C ASP A 69 -18.49 1.93 12.92
N TYR A 70 -19.13 1.35 11.92
CA TYR A 70 -19.48 -0.07 11.93
C TYR A 70 -18.35 -0.92 11.34
N ASP A 71 -18.07 -0.74 10.05
CA ASP A 71 -17.14 -1.58 9.28
C ASP A 71 -15.69 -1.32 9.70
N TYR A 72 -14.94 -2.38 9.97
CA TYR A 72 -13.56 -2.33 10.47
C TYR A 72 -13.34 -1.57 11.80
N THR A 73 -14.39 -1.08 12.44
CA THR A 73 -14.35 -0.49 13.79
C THR A 73 -15.03 -1.40 14.80
N LEU A 74 -16.34 -1.66 14.68
CA LEU A 74 -17.05 -2.65 15.50
C LEU A 74 -16.99 -4.04 14.86
N ALA A 75 -17.20 -4.11 13.55
CA ALA A 75 -17.16 -5.34 12.77
C ALA A 75 -15.80 -5.47 12.07
N VAL A 76 -14.87 -6.20 12.69
CA VAL A 76 -13.54 -6.45 12.10
C VAL A 76 -13.60 -7.65 11.16
N TYR A 77 -13.45 -7.41 9.86
CA TYR A 77 -13.49 -8.46 8.85
C TYR A 77 -12.16 -9.20 8.71
N THR A 78 -12.24 -10.47 8.31
CA THR A 78 -11.08 -11.26 7.91
C THR A 78 -10.61 -10.91 6.50
N LYS A 79 -9.43 -11.40 6.11
CA LYS A 79 -8.90 -11.23 4.74
C LYS A 79 -9.80 -11.80 3.64
N ASN A 80 -10.74 -12.69 4.01
CA ASN A 80 -11.68 -13.29 3.06
C ASN A 80 -12.61 -12.26 2.43
N LEU A 81 -12.97 -11.19 3.16
CA LEU A 81 -13.78 -10.11 2.58
C LEU A 81 -13.05 -9.42 1.44
N ASN A 82 -11.77 -9.11 1.62
CA ASN A 82 -10.97 -8.49 0.57
C ASN A 82 -10.87 -9.38 -0.68
N ASN A 83 -10.70 -10.69 -0.51
CA ASN A 83 -10.71 -11.65 -1.62
C ASN A 83 -12.07 -11.70 -2.34
N LEU A 84 -13.17 -11.61 -1.58
CA LEU A 84 -14.52 -11.58 -2.12
C LEU A 84 -14.73 -10.32 -2.97
N VAL A 85 -14.41 -9.15 -2.44
CA VAL A 85 -14.54 -7.87 -3.15
C VAL A 85 -13.72 -7.89 -4.43
N TYR A 86 -12.47 -8.34 -4.34
CA TYR A 86 -11.58 -8.51 -5.48
C TYR A 86 -12.19 -9.41 -6.57
N THR A 87 -12.66 -10.59 -6.17
CA THR A 87 -13.22 -11.58 -7.11
C THR A 87 -14.50 -11.08 -7.76
N CYS A 88 -15.40 -10.45 -6.99
CA CYS A 88 -16.64 -9.88 -7.53
C CYS A 88 -16.34 -8.74 -8.52
N ALA A 89 -15.42 -7.83 -8.18
CA ALA A 89 -15.03 -6.74 -9.07
C ALA A 89 -14.38 -7.27 -10.35
N MET A 90 -13.41 -8.18 -10.27
CA MET A 90 -12.77 -8.77 -11.46
C MET A 90 -13.78 -9.50 -12.36
N ASN A 91 -14.73 -10.21 -11.77
CA ASN A 91 -15.80 -10.85 -12.54
C ASN A 91 -16.65 -9.84 -13.30
N ARG A 92 -16.98 -8.69 -12.70
CA ARG A 92 -17.71 -7.60 -13.36
C ARG A 92 -16.89 -6.98 -14.49
N MET A 93 -15.61 -6.73 -14.27
CA MET A 93 -14.72 -6.22 -15.32
C MET A 93 -14.70 -7.12 -16.56
N VAL A 94 -14.61 -8.44 -16.37
CA VAL A 94 -14.58 -9.39 -17.50
C VAL A 94 -15.98 -9.59 -18.12
N LYS A 95 -17.03 -9.73 -17.31
CA LYS A 95 -18.38 -10.05 -17.82
C LYS A 95 -19.07 -8.83 -18.42
N ASP A 96 -19.01 -7.69 -17.73
CA ASP A 96 -19.78 -6.50 -18.05
C ASP A 96 -18.96 -5.58 -18.96
N LEU A 97 -17.71 -5.29 -18.57
CA LEU A 97 -16.81 -4.37 -19.30
C LEU A 97 -15.94 -5.06 -20.36
N LYS A 98 -16.09 -6.38 -20.54
CA LYS A 98 -15.42 -7.18 -21.59
C LYS A 98 -13.88 -7.18 -21.51
N TYR A 99 -13.33 -7.00 -20.32
CA TYR A 99 -11.89 -7.18 -20.10
C TYR A 99 -11.47 -8.63 -20.43
N PRO A 100 -10.20 -8.87 -20.81
CA PRO A 100 -9.72 -10.19 -21.23
C PRO A 100 -9.99 -11.30 -20.20
N LYS A 101 -10.59 -12.42 -20.63
CA LYS A 101 -10.93 -13.55 -19.74
C LYS A 101 -9.73 -14.17 -19.02
N ALA A 102 -8.53 -14.09 -19.60
CA ALA A 102 -7.29 -14.52 -18.97
C ALA A 102 -7.03 -13.81 -17.62
N LEU A 103 -7.61 -12.63 -17.41
CA LEU A 103 -7.60 -11.93 -16.13
C LEU A 103 -8.40 -12.64 -15.03
N LEU A 104 -9.09 -13.76 -15.27
CA LEU A 104 -9.66 -14.61 -14.21
C LEU A 104 -8.74 -15.77 -13.83
N GLU A 105 -7.83 -16.17 -14.71
CA GLU A 105 -6.95 -17.34 -14.54
C GLU A 105 -5.71 -17.04 -13.67
N ILE A 106 -5.31 -15.76 -13.57
CA ILE A 106 -4.15 -15.36 -12.78
C ILE A 106 -4.50 -15.44 -11.27
N THR A 107 -3.56 -15.87 -10.43
CA THR A 107 -3.81 -15.93 -8.98
C THR A 107 -3.84 -14.52 -8.38
N SER A 108 -4.86 -14.23 -7.56
CA SER A 108 -4.94 -12.99 -6.79
C SER A 108 -3.91 -13.00 -5.66
N ASP A 109 -3.14 -11.91 -5.53
CA ASP A 109 -2.25 -11.70 -4.39
C ASP A 109 -2.54 -10.32 -3.78
N LEU A 110 -3.33 -10.32 -2.71
CA LEU A 110 -3.66 -9.13 -1.94
C LEU A 110 -2.62 -8.81 -0.86
N SER A 111 -1.54 -9.59 -0.75
CA SER A 111 -0.41 -9.29 0.14
C SER A 111 0.62 -8.34 -0.48
N PHE A 112 0.55 -8.16 -1.80
CA PHE A 112 1.42 -7.26 -2.55
C PHE A 112 1.32 -5.79 -2.10
N ALA A 113 0.10 -5.32 -1.85
CA ALA A 113 -0.17 -3.94 -1.48
C ALA A 113 -0.35 -3.77 0.03
N ILE A 114 0.00 -2.58 0.52
CA ILE A 114 -0.24 -2.15 1.91
C ILE A 114 -1.18 -0.94 1.93
N ARG A 115 -1.83 -0.72 3.06
CA ARG A 115 -2.68 0.45 3.29
C ARG A 115 -1.83 1.73 3.28
N GLY A 116 -2.37 2.80 2.71
CA GLY A 116 -1.77 4.14 2.68
C GLY A 116 -0.86 4.43 1.48
N LEU A 117 -0.77 3.51 0.51
CA LEU A 117 -0.11 3.78 -0.76
C LEU A 117 -0.87 4.83 -1.57
N HIS A 118 -0.15 5.59 -2.39
CA HIS A 118 -0.73 6.45 -3.40
C HIS A 118 -0.71 5.74 -4.74
N TYR A 119 -1.71 6.01 -5.57
CA TYR A 119 -1.77 5.50 -6.94
C TYR A 119 -1.78 6.67 -7.92
N ASP A 120 -0.72 6.83 -8.70
CA ASP A 120 -0.69 7.74 -9.84
C ASP A 120 -1.49 7.11 -11.00
N ILE A 121 -2.63 7.70 -11.31
CA ILE A 121 -3.54 7.26 -12.38
C ILE A 121 -2.88 7.47 -13.74
N GLU A 122 -2.22 8.61 -13.97
CA GLU A 122 -1.64 8.96 -15.27
C GLU A 122 -0.55 7.96 -15.67
N HIS A 123 0.32 7.62 -14.72
CA HIS A 123 1.43 6.69 -14.97
C HIS A 123 1.11 5.23 -14.59
N CYS A 124 -0.07 4.96 -14.00
CA CYS A 124 -0.47 3.66 -13.47
C CYS A 124 0.52 3.09 -12.43
N VAL A 125 0.96 3.94 -11.50
CA VAL A 125 2.04 3.63 -10.55
C VAL A 125 1.53 3.64 -9.12
N LEU A 126 1.82 2.58 -8.36
CA LEU A 126 1.72 2.59 -6.90
C LEU A 126 3.02 3.12 -6.30
N LEU A 127 2.92 4.03 -5.34
CA LEU A 127 4.07 4.60 -4.66
C LEU A 127 3.79 4.89 -3.19
N LYS A 128 4.84 4.85 -2.38
CA LYS A 128 4.77 5.24 -0.96
C LYS A 128 5.34 6.64 -0.79
N VAL A 129 4.52 7.54 -0.30
CA VAL A 129 4.87 8.93 -0.04
C VAL A 129 5.01 9.13 1.47
N ASP A 130 5.94 9.97 1.90
CA ASP A 130 6.06 10.41 3.29
C ASP A 130 5.24 11.69 3.59
N ALA A 131 5.36 12.21 4.81
CA ALA A 131 4.62 13.40 5.23
C ALA A 131 5.08 14.72 4.57
N TYR A 132 6.21 14.70 3.84
CA TYR A 132 6.79 15.86 3.15
C TYR A 132 6.71 15.70 1.62
N ASN A 133 5.76 14.88 1.15
CA ASN A 133 5.54 14.59 -0.26
C ASN A 133 6.77 13.98 -0.96
N GLN A 134 7.64 13.28 -0.22
CA GLN A 134 8.79 12.58 -0.79
C GLN A 134 8.43 11.12 -1.10
N ILE A 135 8.80 10.69 -2.31
CA ILE A 135 8.63 9.31 -2.78
C ILE A 135 9.72 8.45 -2.11
N GLN A 136 9.30 7.42 -1.37
CA GLN A 136 10.25 6.50 -0.75
C GLN A 136 10.95 5.66 -1.81
N ARG A 137 12.29 5.72 -1.83
CA ARG A 137 13.10 4.96 -2.79
C ARG A 137 12.81 3.47 -2.75
N GLY A 138 12.73 2.88 -3.94
CA GLY A 138 12.48 1.45 -4.10
C GLY A 138 11.07 0.99 -3.69
N THR A 139 10.11 1.91 -3.54
CA THR A 139 8.70 1.61 -3.21
C THR A 139 7.74 1.92 -4.36
N VAL A 140 8.27 2.17 -5.57
CA VAL A 140 7.51 2.57 -6.74
C VAL A 140 7.30 1.38 -7.67
N TYR A 141 6.05 1.11 -8.03
CA TYR A 141 5.65 -0.07 -8.79
C TYR A 141 4.65 0.29 -9.88
N ARG A 142 4.92 -0.13 -11.13
CA ARG A 142 3.94 -0.16 -12.22
C ARG A 142 3.45 -1.59 -12.40
N GLY A 143 2.15 -1.80 -12.24
CA GLY A 143 1.64 -3.17 -12.11
C GLY A 143 2.26 -3.86 -10.89
N LYS A 144 2.94 -4.99 -11.11
CA LYS A 144 3.75 -5.66 -10.07
C LYS A 144 5.26 -5.46 -10.28
N ARG A 145 5.66 -4.74 -11.32
CA ARG A 145 7.06 -4.45 -11.64
C ARG A 145 7.54 -3.25 -10.83
N LYS A 146 8.62 -3.45 -10.08
CA LYS A 146 9.32 -2.36 -9.41
C LYS A 146 10.02 -1.47 -10.44
N LEU A 147 9.87 -0.15 -10.32
CA LEU A 147 10.59 0.82 -11.16
C LEU A 147 12.00 1.09 -10.61
N SER A 148 12.94 1.35 -11.50
CA SER A 148 14.28 1.82 -11.14
C SER A 148 14.26 3.28 -10.69
N ASP A 149 15.33 3.73 -10.00
CA ASP A 149 15.42 5.13 -9.56
C ASP A 149 15.45 6.10 -10.77
N GLU A 150 15.98 5.66 -11.91
CA GLU A 150 15.99 6.39 -13.18
C GLU A 150 14.58 6.51 -13.77
N GLU A 151 13.85 5.40 -13.88
CA GLU A 151 12.45 5.41 -14.34
C GLU A 151 11.56 6.34 -13.48
N VAL A 152 11.80 6.37 -12.16
CA VAL A 152 11.07 7.26 -11.24
C VAL A 152 11.41 8.72 -11.53
N LYS A 153 12.68 9.05 -11.74
CA LYS A 153 13.09 10.42 -12.08
C LYS A 153 12.58 10.85 -13.45
N ASP A 154 12.48 9.94 -14.41
CA ASP A 154 11.92 10.25 -15.72
C ASP A 154 10.44 10.65 -15.62
N ILE A 155 9.69 10.05 -14.67
CA ILE A 155 8.28 10.35 -14.45
C ILE A 155 8.09 11.63 -13.61
N TYR A 156 8.81 11.74 -12.49
CA TYR A 156 8.54 12.78 -11.48
C TYR A 156 9.59 13.91 -11.45
N GLY A 157 10.67 13.83 -12.25
CA GLY A 157 11.82 14.72 -12.22
C GLY A 157 12.78 14.45 -11.04
N ASP A 158 12.22 14.24 -9.85
CA ASP A 158 12.93 13.83 -8.64
C ASP A 158 12.02 12.96 -7.75
N PHE A 159 12.51 12.53 -6.59
CA PHE A 159 11.74 11.77 -5.60
C PHE A 159 10.77 12.64 -4.78
N SER A 160 10.10 13.59 -5.43
CA SER A 160 9.11 14.46 -4.79
C SER A 160 7.85 14.50 -5.63
N VAL A 161 6.72 14.28 -4.98
CA VAL A 161 5.41 14.49 -5.60
C VAL A 161 5.16 16.01 -5.66
N PRO A 162 4.81 16.58 -6.82
CA PRO A 162 4.57 18.02 -6.95
C PRO A 162 3.43 18.51 -6.03
N ASP A 163 3.69 19.59 -5.28
CA ASP A 163 2.79 20.12 -4.24
C ASP A 163 1.51 20.81 -4.77
N ASN A 164 1.41 21.01 -6.09
CA ASN A 164 0.33 21.78 -6.70
C ASN A 164 -0.73 20.91 -7.39
N LYS A 165 -1.88 20.81 -6.69
CA LYS A 165 -3.27 20.95 -7.19
C LYS A 165 -3.59 20.27 -8.53
N GLY A 166 -4.16 19.07 -8.47
CA GLY A 166 -5.01 18.52 -9.54
C GLY A 166 -4.64 17.13 -10.08
N LYS A 167 -3.52 16.55 -9.68
CA LYS A 167 -3.08 15.27 -10.23
C LYS A 167 -3.72 14.11 -9.47
N ASN A 168 -4.66 13.42 -10.10
CA ASN A 168 -4.67 11.97 -10.39
C ASN A 168 -3.85 11.03 -9.45
N LEU A 169 -3.75 11.31 -8.16
CA LEU A 169 -2.88 10.58 -7.21
C LEU A 169 -3.64 10.16 -5.94
N PRO A 170 -4.78 9.45 -6.05
CA PRO A 170 -5.57 9.00 -4.91
C PRO A 170 -4.75 8.19 -3.89
N GLN A 171 -4.99 8.48 -2.61
CA GLN A 171 -4.44 7.70 -1.52
C GLN A 171 -5.38 6.56 -1.12
N LEU A 172 -4.83 5.35 -1.04
CA LEU A 172 -5.52 4.11 -0.69
C LEU A 172 -5.57 3.94 0.84
N ILE A 173 -6.37 4.78 1.50
CA ILE A 173 -6.35 4.97 2.95
C ILE A 173 -7.15 3.98 3.76
N ASP A 174 -8.05 3.19 3.19
CA ASP A 174 -8.89 2.25 3.94
C ASP A 174 -8.48 0.78 3.69
N LEU A 175 -9.03 -0.16 4.46
CA LEU A 175 -8.76 -1.58 4.26
C LEU A 175 -9.47 -2.16 3.03
N PHE A 176 -10.54 -1.49 2.57
CA PHE A 176 -11.23 -1.82 1.32
C PHE A 176 -10.41 -1.46 0.07
N SER A 177 -9.39 -0.61 0.22
CA SER A 177 -8.49 -0.17 -0.85
C SER A 177 -7.45 -1.24 -1.23
N LEU A 178 -7.27 -2.28 -0.40
CA LEU A 178 -6.33 -3.37 -0.71
C LEU A 178 -6.76 -4.17 -1.95
N PRO A 179 -8.05 -4.60 -2.08
CA PRO A 179 -8.59 -5.10 -3.34
C PRO A 179 -8.33 -4.18 -4.54
N TRP A 180 -8.50 -2.87 -4.39
CA TRP A 180 -8.27 -1.90 -5.48
C TRP A 180 -6.83 -1.92 -5.96
N ALA A 181 -5.88 -1.80 -5.05
CA ALA A 181 -4.45 -1.85 -5.37
C ALA A 181 -4.11 -3.15 -6.10
N GLY A 182 -4.65 -4.28 -5.63
CA GLY A 182 -4.45 -5.58 -6.27
C GLY A 182 -5.04 -5.67 -7.68
N LEU A 183 -6.22 -5.09 -7.91
CA LEU A 183 -6.89 -5.09 -9.23
C LEU A 183 -6.10 -4.23 -10.22
N LEU A 184 -5.83 -2.98 -9.86
CA LEU A 184 -5.06 -2.04 -10.68
C LEU A 184 -3.70 -2.64 -11.05
N SER A 185 -2.97 -3.15 -10.06
CA SER A 185 -1.64 -3.74 -10.28
C SER A 185 -1.68 -4.94 -11.24
N ARG A 186 -2.71 -5.79 -11.12
CA ARG A 186 -2.84 -6.97 -11.98
C ARG A 186 -3.16 -6.60 -13.42
N ILE A 187 -4.10 -5.68 -13.61
CA ILE A 187 -4.59 -5.34 -14.95
C ILE A 187 -3.52 -4.58 -15.71
N VAL A 188 -2.87 -3.61 -15.05
CA VAL A 188 -1.72 -2.89 -15.63
C VAL A 188 -0.60 -3.85 -15.99
N GLN A 189 -0.24 -4.79 -15.10
CA GLN A 189 0.78 -5.81 -15.39
C GLN A 189 0.40 -6.63 -16.63
N TYR A 190 -0.84 -7.11 -16.70
CA TYR A 190 -1.31 -7.92 -17.82
C TYR A 190 -1.28 -7.15 -19.15
N PHE A 191 -1.69 -5.88 -19.14
CA PHE A 191 -1.65 -5.03 -20.33
C PHE A 191 -0.23 -4.72 -20.78
N ASP A 192 0.67 -4.39 -19.84
CA ASP A 192 2.08 -4.16 -20.14
C ASP A 192 2.74 -5.44 -20.71
N ASP A 193 2.50 -6.61 -20.10
CA ASP A 193 3.06 -7.91 -20.54
C ASP A 193 2.59 -8.30 -21.94
N LYS A 194 1.33 -8.01 -22.26
CA LYS A 194 0.72 -8.28 -23.57
C LYS A 194 0.89 -7.15 -24.57
N LYS A 195 1.54 -6.04 -24.17
CA LYS A 195 1.72 -4.82 -24.97
C LYS A 195 0.40 -4.28 -25.52
N LEU A 196 -0.65 -4.34 -24.70
CA LEU A 196 -1.96 -3.80 -25.03
C LEU A 196 -1.99 -2.31 -24.73
N ALA A 197 -2.46 -1.50 -25.67
CA ALA A 197 -2.72 -0.09 -25.44
C ALA A 197 -4.01 0.07 -24.62
N PHE A 198 -3.99 0.96 -23.63
CA PHE A 198 -5.14 1.29 -22.81
C PHE A 198 -5.03 2.74 -22.34
N ASP A 199 -6.18 3.33 -21.99
CA ASP A 199 -6.23 4.65 -21.36
C ASP A 199 -6.15 4.49 -19.82
N PRO A 200 -5.15 5.10 -19.16
CA PRO A 200 -4.97 4.99 -17.71
C PRO A 200 -6.16 5.51 -16.88
N VAL A 201 -6.79 6.60 -17.32
CA VAL A 201 -7.90 7.25 -16.60
C VAL A 201 -9.15 6.39 -16.71
N LEU A 202 -9.47 5.90 -17.90
CA LEU A 202 -10.61 5.00 -18.10
C LEU A 202 -10.43 3.69 -17.33
N LEU A 203 -9.22 3.10 -17.32
CA LEU A 203 -8.94 1.91 -16.51
C LEU A 203 -9.22 2.16 -15.02
N TYR A 204 -8.76 3.30 -14.50
CA TYR A 204 -8.99 3.64 -13.10
C TYR A 204 -10.49 3.80 -12.79
N GLU A 205 -11.23 4.51 -13.63
CA GLU A 205 -12.67 4.69 -13.46
C GLU A 205 -13.44 3.37 -13.59
N ASP A 206 -13.07 2.48 -14.52
CA ASP A 206 -13.66 1.14 -14.65
C ASP A 206 -13.49 0.29 -13.39
N VAL A 207 -12.27 0.28 -12.82
CA VAL A 207 -11.98 -0.45 -11.56
C VAL A 207 -12.79 0.16 -10.42
N LYS A 208 -12.81 1.49 -10.33
CA LYS A 208 -13.54 2.24 -9.32
C LYS A 208 -15.03 1.90 -9.34
N ASP A 209 -15.65 1.96 -10.51
CA ASP A 209 -17.06 1.64 -10.68
C ASP A 209 -17.36 0.18 -10.34
N CYS A 210 -16.50 -0.76 -10.77
CA CYS A 210 -16.68 -2.16 -10.47
C CYS A 210 -16.66 -2.43 -8.96
N VAL A 211 -15.70 -1.86 -8.23
CA VAL A 211 -15.62 -2.06 -6.78
C VAL A 211 -16.76 -1.34 -6.06
N GLN A 212 -17.08 -0.09 -6.42
CA GLN A 212 -18.20 0.63 -5.82
C GLN A 212 -19.52 -0.13 -5.99
N ARG A 213 -19.75 -0.77 -7.14
CA ARG A 213 -20.94 -1.60 -7.35
C ARG A 213 -20.98 -2.85 -6.49
N VAL A 214 -19.84 -3.44 -6.11
CA VAL A 214 -19.81 -4.59 -5.18
C VAL A 214 -20.37 -4.19 -3.81
N HIS A 215 -20.07 -2.97 -3.36
CA HIS A 215 -20.62 -2.41 -2.12
C HIS A 215 -22.08 -1.97 -2.30
N GLY A 216 -22.36 -1.14 -3.32
CA GLY A 216 -23.67 -0.50 -3.51
C GLY A 216 -24.80 -1.45 -3.94
N SER A 217 -24.48 -2.59 -4.56
CA SER A 217 -25.50 -3.57 -4.98
C SER A 217 -25.98 -4.50 -3.84
N GLY A 218 -25.35 -4.43 -2.66
CA GLY A 218 -25.61 -5.37 -1.57
C GLY A 218 -25.07 -6.79 -1.81
N GLU A 219 -24.41 -7.05 -2.95
CA GLU A 219 -23.81 -8.35 -3.26
C GLU A 219 -22.77 -8.76 -2.22
N MET A 220 -21.94 -7.81 -1.77
CA MET A 220 -20.98 -8.02 -0.69
C MET A 220 -21.68 -8.49 0.59
N THR A 221 -22.68 -7.74 1.03
CA THR A 221 -23.45 -8.00 2.25
C THR A 221 -24.14 -9.35 2.19
N PHE A 222 -24.83 -9.65 1.09
CA PHE A 222 -25.51 -10.92 0.87
C PHE A 222 -24.55 -12.11 0.96
N ARG A 223 -23.41 -12.03 0.27
CA ARG A 223 -22.39 -13.09 0.30
C ARG A 223 -21.76 -13.24 1.67
N LEU A 224 -21.47 -12.14 2.37
CA LEU A 224 -20.96 -12.18 3.74
C LEU A 224 -21.86 -12.98 4.68
N PHE A 225 -23.16 -12.71 4.67
CA PHE A 225 -24.12 -13.47 5.50
C PHE A 225 -24.23 -14.93 5.08
N THR A 226 -24.19 -15.22 3.77
CA THR A 226 -24.24 -16.60 3.27
C THR A 226 -23.00 -17.42 3.67
N TYR A 227 -21.82 -16.80 3.71
CA TYR A 227 -20.58 -17.46 4.14
C TYR A 227 -20.43 -17.57 5.66
N ALA A 228 -21.02 -16.65 6.44
CA ALA A 228 -20.98 -16.68 7.90
C ALA A 228 -21.94 -17.70 8.53
N SER A 229 -22.95 -18.18 7.77
CA SER A 229 -23.90 -19.22 8.21
C SER A 229 -23.40 -20.66 7.99
N LYS A 230 -22.13 -20.85 7.62
CA LYS A 230 -21.46 -22.15 7.51
C LYS A 230 -20.26 -22.19 8.45
#